data_AF-A0A8C4PZ55-F1
#
_entry.id   AF-A0A8C4PZ55-F1
#
_cell.length_a   1.000
_cell.length_b   1.000
_cell.length_c   1.000
_cell.angle_alpha   90.00
_cell.angle_beta   90.00
_cell.angle_gamma   90.00
#
_symmetry.space_group_name_H-M   'P 1'
#
loop_
_entity.id
_entity.type
_entity.pdbx_description
1 polymer ?
#
loop_
_entity_poly.entity_id
_entity_poly.type
_entity_poly.pdbx_seq_one_letter_code
_entity_poly.pdbx_strand_id
1 'polypeptide(L)'
;MAGSPVPMSIHLLPVDPLLHVFSFVDFRSLARCAQVCRRFRHLAEHETLWKSHCRMCWLLEQLPARQTWRGLFQDTYRDLGRYVTVYAPLKRTWLDLEEFLKNHCPSLMATLKGGATEQMLHAVEEKIGRILPEDLRCSLRIHNGQMLKGTGHHIESSLKASKVAVLFWNEEVSHCRL
;
A
#
# COMPACT_ATOMS: atom_id res chain seq x y z
N MET A 1 50.99 -3.53 30.92
CA MET A 1 50.00 -2.44 30.76
C MET A 1 48.81 -3.02 30.01
N ALA A 2 47.71 -3.32 30.71
CA ALA A 2 46.49 -3.80 30.06
C ALA A 2 45.83 -2.61 29.37
N GLY A 3 45.68 -2.66 28.04
CA GLY A 3 44.98 -1.63 27.28
C GLY A 3 43.54 -1.52 27.79
N SER A 4 43.11 -0.31 28.15
CA SER A 4 41.71 -0.06 28.49
C SER A 4 40.81 -0.52 27.35
N PRO A 5 39.73 -1.28 27.60
CA PRO A 5 38.83 -1.71 26.54
C PRO A 5 38.29 -0.48 25.82
N VAL A 6 38.51 -0.42 24.50
CA VAL A 6 37.96 0.65 23.67
C VAL A 6 36.44 0.60 23.83
N PRO A 7 35.78 1.69 24.25
CA PRO A 7 34.34 1.70 24.40
C PRO A 7 33.70 1.39 23.04
N MET A 8 33.04 0.23 22.91
CA MET A 8 32.34 -0.13 21.68
C MET A 8 31.00 0.62 21.63
N SER A 9 31.04 1.82 21.08
CA SER A 9 29.85 2.65 20.85
C SER A 9 29.45 2.63 19.38
N ILE A 10 28.15 2.50 19.10
CA ILE A 10 27.60 2.58 17.74
C ILE A 10 27.93 3.90 17.04
N HIS A 11 28.17 4.98 17.81
CA HIS A 11 28.58 6.28 17.29
C HIS A 11 30.01 6.32 16.75
N LEU A 12 30.81 5.28 16.98
CA LEU A 12 32.18 5.16 16.47
C LEU A 12 32.26 4.37 15.16
N LEU A 13 31.18 3.71 14.74
CA LEU A 13 31.14 3.06 13.43
C LEU A 13 31.35 4.10 12.32
N PRO A 14 31.99 3.76 11.19
CA PRO A 14 32.00 4.61 10.00
C PRO A 14 30.59 4.82 9.41
N VAL A 15 30.47 5.71 8.42
CA VAL A 15 29.20 6.03 7.74
C VAL A 15 28.60 4.78 7.08
N ASP A 16 29.39 4.05 6.28
CA ASP A 16 28.86 2.95 5.46
C ASP A 16 28.34 1.75 6.28
N PRO A 17 29.06 1.24 7.31
CA PRO A 17 28.53 0.15 8.13
C PRO A 17 27.26 0.55 8.88
N LEU A 18 27.18 1.79 9.36
CA LEU A 18 25.99 2.28 10.05
C LEU A 18 24.81 2.48 9.09
N LEU A 19 25.06 2.97 7.87
CA LEU A 19 24.06 3.05 6.81
C LEU A 19 23.57 1.66 6.40
N HIS A 20 24.47 0.68 6.34
CA HIS A 20 24.12 -0.71 6.08
C HIS A 20 23.23 -1.28 7.20
N VAL A 21 23.55 -1.03 8.46
CA VAL A 21 22.66 -1.39 9.59
C VAL A 21 21.28 -0.77 9.43
N PHE A 22 21.20 0.51 9.04
CA PHE A 22 19.93 1.20 8.83
C PHE A 22 19.11 0.61 7.67
N SER A 23 19.75 -0.06 6.71
CA SER A 23 19.05 -0.74 5.60
C SER A 23 18.20 -1.94 6.02
N PHE A 24 18.43 -2.48 7.22
CA PHE A 24 17.64 -3.57 7.80
C PHE A 24 16.50 -3.09 8.70
N VAL A 25 16.44 -1.79 9.00
CA VAL A 25 15.49 -1.21 9.95
C VAL A 25 14.19 -0.87 9.21
N ASP A 26 13.03 -1.13 9.81
CA ASP A 26 11.74 -0.73 9.25
C ASP A 26 11.59 0.81 9.21
N PHE A 27 10.71 1.31 8.35
CA PHE A 27 10.57 2.77 8.15
C PHE A 27 10.16 3.54 9.41
N ARG A 28 9.40 2.92 10.35
CA ARG A 28 8.98 3.57 11.61
C ARG A 28 10.17 3.68 12.56
N SER A 29 10.93 2.60 12.68
CA SER A 29 12.15 2.57 13.48
C SER A 29 13.23 3.47 12.88
N LEU A 30 13.31 3.57 11.55
CA LEU A 30 14.21 4.49 10.86
C LEU A 30 13.86 5.95 11.17
N ALA A 31 12.57 6.30 11.18
CA ALA A 31 12.10 7.62 11.60
C ALA A 31 12.41 7.94 13.07
N ARG A 32 12.47 6.92 13.94
CA ARG A 32 12.94 7.09 15.34
C ARG A 32 14.44 7.26 15.41
N CYS A 33 15.23 6.50 14.63
CA CYS A 33 16.68 6.70 14.53
C CYS A 33 17.02 8.15 14.17
N ALA A 34 16.26 8.75 13.24
CA ALA A 34 16.44 10.15 12.84
C ALA A 34 16.28 11.17 13.98
N GLN A 35 15.68 10.79 15.10
CA GLN A 35 15.44 11.64 16.28
C GLN A 35 16.51 11.47 17.37
N VAL A 36 17.43 10.49 17.23
CA VAL A 36 18.44 10.20 18.25
C VAL A 36 19.54 11.26 18.27
N CYS A 37 20.15 11.56 17.12
CA CYS A 37 21.20 12.57 16.99
C CYS A 37 21.33 13.07 15.54
N ARG A 38 22.05 14.19 15.33
CA ARG A 38 22.26 14.79 13.99
C ARG A 38 22.85 13.80 12.98
N ARG A 39 23.80 12.96 13.44
CA ARG A 39 24.43 11.94 12.59
C ARG A 39 23.44 10.88 12.14
N PHE A 40 22.62 10.37 13.06
CA PHE A 40 21.59 9.38 12.71
C PHE A 40 20.51 9.98 11.84
N ARG A 41 20.14 11.25 12.06
CA ARG A 41 19.23 11.97 11.16
C ARG A 41 19.73 11.99 9.73
N HIS A 42 20.98 12.41 9.52
CA HIS A 42 21.56 12.47 8.19
C HIS A 42 21.56 11.09 7.49
N LEU A 43 21.92 10.03 8.21
CA LEU A 43 21.93 8.67 7.67
C LEU A 43 20.51 8.13 7.41
N ALA A 44 19.58 8.38 8.34
CA ALA A 44 18.20 7.91 8.23
C ALA A 44 17.42 8.62 7.11
N GLU A 45 17.87 9.80 6.67
CA GLU A 45 17.31 10.53 5.54
C GLU A 45 17.91 10.10 4.18
N HIS A 46 18.85 9.14 4.16
CA HIS A 46 19.53 8.73 2.94
C HIS A 46 18.60 8.06 1.91
N GLU A 47 18.68 8.49 0.65
CA GLU A 47 17.74 8.14 -0.42
C GLU A 47 17.68 6.64 -0.74
N THR A 48 18.78 5.91 -0.59
CA THR A 48 18.80 4.46 -0.85
C THR A 48 17.91 3.68 0.13
N LEU A 49 17.77 4.15 1.38
CA LEU A 49 16.92 3.53 2.38
C LEU A 49 15.44 3.71 2.01
N TRP A 50 15.06 4.94 1.68
CA TRP A 50 13.68 5.26 1.30
C TRP A 50 13.30 4.67 -0.06
N LYS A 51 14.25 4.51 -0.99
CA LYS A 51 14.03 3.74 -2.23
C LYS A 51 13.64 2.30 -1.92
N SER A 52 14.38 1.65 -1.02
CA SER A 52 14.07 0.29 -0.58
C SER A 52 12.67 0.22 0.04
N HIS A 53 12.34 1.14 0.95
CA HIS A 53 11.01 1.17 1.58
C HIS A 53 9.88 1.46 0.60
N CYS A 54 10.08 2.36 -0.37
CA CYS A 54 9.09 2.60 -1.44
C CYS A 54 8.86 1.35 -2.29
N ARG A 55 9.93 0.65 -2.66
CA ARG A 55 9.81 -0.62 -3.39
C ARG A 55 9.07 -1.67 -2.57
N MET A 56 9.39 -1.81 -1.28
CA MET A 56 8.80 -2.84 -0.43
C MET A 56 7.35 -2.55 -0.03
N CYS A 57 7.00 -1.31 0.30
CA CYS A 57 5.67 -0.96 0.80
C CYS A 57 4.69 -0.59 -0.32
N TRP A 58 5.19 0.01 -1.40
CA TRP A 58 4.36 0.64 -2.43
C TRP A 58 4.59 0.08 -3.83
N LEU A 59 5.55 -0.85 -4.01
CA LEU A 59 5.94 -1.43 -5.30
C LEU A 59 6.43 -0.37 -6.32
N LEU A 60 6.99 0.75 -5.84
CA LEU A 60 7.48 1.83 -6.68
C LEU A 60 8.94 1.59 -7.07
N GLU A 61 9.22 1.52 -8.38
CA GLU A 61 10.57 1.32 -8.92
C GLU A 61 11.19 2.60 -9.50
N GLN A 62 10.35 3.59 -9.82
CA GLN A 62 10.76 4.84 -10.45
C GLN A 62 10.42 6.04 -9.57
N LEU A 63 11.34 7.00 -9.57
CA LEU A 63 11.18 8.27 -8.87
C LEU A 63 10.67 9.32 -9.86
N PRO A 64 9.52 9.97 -9.60
CA PRO A 64 9.06 11.08 -10.44
C PRO A 64 10.07 12.23 -10.46
N ALA A 65 10.06 13.01 -11.54
CA ALA A 65 10.94 14.16 -11.67
C ALA A 65 10.77 15.15 -10.50
N ARG A 66 11.89 15.69 -10.01
CA ARG A 66 11.95 16.70 -8.92
C ARG A 66 11.42 16.22 -7.55
N GLN A 67 11.35 14.90 -7.32
CA GLN A 67 11.05 14.34 -6.00
C GLN A 67 12.28 13.66 -5.38
N THR A 68 12.18 13.32 -4.10
CA THR A 68 13.11 12.43 -3.39
C THR A 68 12.36 11.17 -2.99
N TRP A 69 13.06 10.04 -2.85
CA TRP A 69 12.46 8.79 -2.37
C TRP A 69 11.83 8.96 -1.00
N ARG A 70 12.46 9.73 -0.12
CA ARG A 70 11.88 10.05 1.19
C ARG A 70 10.58 10.85 1.06
N GLY A 71 10.56 11.89 0.22
CA GLY A 71 9.37 12.71 -0.02
C GLY A 71 8.23 11.87 -0.59
N LEU A 72 8.52 11.07 -1.63
CA LEU A 72 7.56 10.15 -2.24
C LEU A 72 7.02 9.15 -1.22
N PHE A 73 7.86 8.58 -0.36
CA PHE A 73 7.41 7.70 0.72
C PHE A 73 6.48 8.42 1.67
N GLN A 74 6.83 9.64 2.11
CA GLN A 74 6.03 10.43 3.05
C GLN A 74 4.67 10.81 2.48
N ASP A 75 4.62 11.23 1.22
CA ASP A 75 3.38 11.61 0.55
C ASP A 75 2.48 10.38 0.33
N THR A 76 3.06 9.26 -0.11
CA THR A 76 2.33 8.00 -0.25
C THR A 76 1.83 7.48 1.10
N TYR A 77 2.65 7.56 2.15
CA TYR A 77 2.26 7.17 3.51
C TYR A 77 1.17 8.08 4.08
N ARG A 78 1.12 9.35 3.70
CA ARG A 78 0.04 10.26 4.15
C ARG A 78 -1.32 9.85 3.61
N ASP A 79 -1.37 9.36 2.37
CA ASP A 79 -2.61 8.91 1.72
C ASP A 79 -2.95 7.45 2.03
N LEU A 80 -1.97 6.55 1.91
CA LEU A 80 -2.14 5.09 1.97
C LEU A 80 -1.53 4.45 3.22
N GLY A 81 -0.93 5.23 4.14
CA GLY A 81 -0.23 4.71 5.32
C GLY A 81 -1.10 3.87 6.25
N ARG A 82 -2.43 4.08 6.21
CA ARG A 82 -3.40 3.19 6.87
C ARG A 82 -3.22 1.75 6.42
N TYR A 83 -3.02 1.53 5.12
CA TYR A 83 -3.00 0.22 4.48
C TYR A 83 -1.59 -0.37 4.34
N VAL A 84 -0.56 0.25 4.93
CA VAL A 84 0.86 -0.07 4.64
C VAL A 84 1.23 -1.55 4.84
N THR A 85 0.54 -2.25 5.73
CA THR A 85 0.77 -3.67 6.03
C THR A 85 0.18 -4.62 4.99
N VAL A 86 -0.88 -4.20 4.30
CA VAL A 86 -1.64 -5.03 3.33
C VAL A 86 -1.48 -4.55 1.89
N TYR A 87 -1.03 -3.30 1.68
CA TYR A 87 -1.02 -2.68 0.36
C TYR A 87 -0.14 -3.41 -0.65
N ALA A 88 1.13 -3.68 -0.32
CA ALA A 88 2.06 -4.33 -1.25
C ALA A 88 1.58 -5.70 -1.76
N PRO A 89 1.21 -6.68 -0.90
CA PRO A 89 0.73 -7.97 -1.39
C PRO A 89 -0.54 -7.82 -2.22
N LEU A 90 -1.47 -6.94 -1.80
CA LEU A 90 -2.75 -6.76 -2.47
C LEU A 90 -2.59 -6.05 -3.82
N LYS A 91 -1.69 -5.06 -3.93
CA LYS A 91 -1.35 -4.42 -5.19
C LYS A 91 -0.63 -5.38 -6.14
N ARG A 92 0.21 -6.29 -5.65
CA ARG A 92 0.81 -7.35 -6.50
C ARG A 92 -0.28 -8.22 -7.11
N THR A 93 -1.23 -8.71 -6.32
CA THR A 93 -2.36 -9.50 -6.83
C THR A 93 -3.17 -8.74 -7.89
N TRP A 94 -3.41 -7.45 -7.70
CA TRP A 94 -4.05 -6.62 -8.72
C TRP A 94 -3.22 -6.49 -10.00
N LEU A 95 -1.89 -6.28 -9.90
CA LEU A 95 -1.02 -6.22 -11.07
C LEU A 95 -1.05 -7.52 -11.87
N ASP A 96 -1.01 -8.68 -11.20
CA ASP A 96 -1.08 -9.99 -11.85
C ASP A 96 -2.44 -10.18 -12.57
N LEU A 97 -3.53 -9.73 -11.94
CA LEU A 97 -4.87 -9.76 -12.53
C LEU A 97 -5.01 -8.80 -13.71
N GLU A 98 -4.49 -7.57 -13.59
CA GLU A 98 -4.46 -6.58 -14.67
C GLU A 98 -3.69 -7.12 -15.89
N GLU A 99 -2.54 -7.77 -15.67
CA GLU A 99 -1.75 -8.41 -16.73
C GLU A 99 -2.49 -9.58 -17.38
N PHE A 100 -3.10 -10.46 -16.58
CA PHE A 100 -3.90 -11.55 -17.09
C PHE A 100 -5.06 -11.05 -17.96
N LEU A 101 -5.82 -10.07 -17.48
CA LEU A 101 -6.95 -9.50 -18.21
C LEU A 101 -6.52 -8.77 -19.47
N LYS A 102 -5.40 -8.04 -19.43
CA LYS A 102 -4.83 -7.37 -20.61
C LYS A 102 -4.53 -8.37 -21.73
N ASN A 103 -4.07 -9.57 -21.39
CA ASN A 103 -3.67 -10.58 -22.38
C ASN A 103 -4.84 -11.45 -22.85
N HIS A 104 -5.84 -11.72 -21.99
CA HIS A 104 -6.91 -12.68 -22.28
C HIS A 104 -8.28 -12.05 -22.50
N CYS A 105 -8.58 -10.92 -21.85
CA CYS A 105 -9.90 -10.28 -21.88
C CYS A 105 -9.79 -8.74 -21.86
N PRO A 106 -9.25 -8.09 -22.92
CA PRO A 106 -9.04 -6.63 -22.94
C PRO A 106 -10.34 -5.82 -22.77
N SER A 107 -11.47 -6.38 -23.23
CA SER A 107 -12.79 -5.78 -23.05
C SER A 107 -13.19 -5.70 -21.58
N LEU A 108 -12.88 -6.73 -20.78
CA LEU A 108 -13.13 -6.74 -19.34
C LEU A 108 -12.15 -5.82 -18.61
N MET A 109 -10.87 -5.81 -19.00
CA MET A 109 -9.87 -4.88 -18.46
C MET A 109 -10.33 -3.42 -18.57
N ALA A 110 -10.92 -3.04 -19.71
CA ALA A 110 -11.44 -1.69 -19.95
C ALA A 110 -12.64 -1.31 -19.06
N THR A 111 -13.25 -2.26 -18.34
CA THR A 111 -14.36 -1.98 -17.42
C THR A 111 -13.90 -1.65 -16.00
N LEU A 112 -12.65 -1.97 -15.63
CA LEU A 112 -12.15 -1.74 -14.29
C LEU A 112 -12.07 -0.24 -14.01
N LYS A 113 -12.63 0.17 -12.88
CA LYS A 113 -12.59 1.57 -12.42
C LYS A 113 -11.28 1.83 -11.69
N GLY A 114 -10.82 3.08 -11.70
CA GLY A 114 -9.74 3.52 -10.82
C GLY A 114 -10.09 3.38 -9.34
N GLY A 115 -9.11 3.64 -8.48
CA GLY A 115 -9.27 3.59 -7.03
C GLY A 115 -10.33 4.54 -6.48
N ALA A 116 -11.03 4.10 -5.43
CA ALA A 116 -11.90 4.93 -4.61
C ALA A 116 -11.07 5.92 -3.77
N THR A 117 -11.67 7.04 -3.38
CA THR A 117 -11.07 7.95 -2.39
C THR A 117 -11.49 7.57 -0.97
N GLU A 118 -10.76 8.03 0.06
CA GLU A 118 -11.16 7.82 1.46
C GLU A 118 -12.57 8.37 1.73
N GLN A 119 -12.92 9.51 1.12
CA GLN A 119 -14.24 10.13 1.27
C GLN A 119 -15.35 9.23 0.69
N MET A 120 -15.10 8.57 -0.45
CA MET A 120 -16.05 7.62 -1.03
C MET A 120 -16.24 6.40 -0.11
N LEU A 121 -15.15 5.89 0.48
CA LEU A 121 -15.22 4.75 1.41
C LEU A 121 -16.01 5.11 2.67
N HIS A 122 -15.76 6.28 3.27
CA HIS A 122 -16.52 6.75 4.43
C HIS A 122 -18.00 6.93 4.12
N ALA A 123 -18.34 7.53 2.97
CA ALA A 123 -19.74 7.72 2.57
C ALA A 123 -20.49 6.37 2.41
N VAL A 124 -19.81 5.33 1.93
CA VAL A 124 -20.39 3.98 1.85
C VAL A 124 -20.57 3.38 3.25
N GLU A 125 -19.57 3.48 4.12
CA GLU A 125 -19.63 2.97 5.50
C GLU A 125 -20.75 3.62 6.32
N GLU A 126 -20.91 4.94 6.20
CA GLU A 126 -22.02 5.68 6.81
C GLU A 126 -23.37 5.17 6.29
N LYS A 127 -23.47 4.95 4.98
CA LYS A 127 -24.71 4.48 4.35
C LYS A 127 -25.09 3.05 4.74
N ILE A 128 -24.11 2.16 4.90
CA ILE A 128 -24.34 0.75 5.28
C ILE A 128 -24.36 0.55 6.80
N GLY A 129 -23.97 1.56 7.58
CA GLY A 129 -23.89 1.50 9.04
C GLY A 129 -22.83 0.52 9.57
N ARG A 130 -21.80 0.23 8.77
CA ARG A 130 -20.70 -0.70 9.11
C ARG A 130 -19.38 -0.19 8.56
N ILE A 131 -18.29 -0.47 9.28
CA ILE A 131 -16.93 -0.19 8.83
C ILE A 131 -16.48 -1.34 7.92
N LEU A 132 -15.89 -1.01 6.78
CA LEU A 132 -15.31 -1.99 5.87
C LEU A 132 -13.98 -2.52 6.45
N PRO A 133 -13.71 -3.82 6.33
CA PRO A 133 -12.39 -4.39 6.61
C PRO A 133 -11.27 -3.64 5.87
N GLU A 134 -10.09 -3.58 6.47
CA GLU A 134 -8.98 -2.74 6.01
C GLU A 134 -8.41 -3.21 4.66
N ASP A 135 -8.35 -4.51 4.44
CA ASP A 135 -7.99 -5.15 3.18
C ASP A 135 -8.99 -4.84 2.06
N LEU A 136 -10.29 -4.87 2.34
CA LEU A 136 -11.33 -4.50 1.39
C LEU A 136 -11.23 -3.02 1.01
N ARG A 137 -11.05 -2.13 2.00
CA ARG A 137 -10.78 -0.71 1.73
C ARG A 137 -9.55 -0.53 0.85
N CYS A 138 -8.45 -1.21 1.17
CA CYS A 138 -7.23 -1.18 0.39
C CYS A 138 -7.46 -1.66 -1.05
N SER A 139 -8.21 -2.73 -1.24
CA SER A 139 -8.56 -3.23 -2.57
C SER A 139 -9.36 -2.19 -3.37
N LEU A 140 -10.35 -1.56 -2.73
CA LEU A 140 -11.16 -0.51 -3.35
C LEU A 140 -10.34 0.76 -3.64
N ARG A 141 -9.32 1.08 -2.83
CA ARG A 141 -8.33 2.13 -3.11
C ARG A 141 -7.49 1.86 -4.35
N ILE A 142 -7.35 0.60 -4.79
CA ILE A 142 -6.65 0.22 -6.02
C ILE A 142 -7.64 0.23 -7.19
N HIS A 143 -8.77 -0.48 -7.06
CA HIS A 143 -9.84 -0.53 -8.07
C HIS A 143 -11.22 -0.51 -7.42
N ASN A 144 -12.04 0.49 -7.77
CA ASN A 144 -13.41 0.63 -7.27
C ASN A 144 -14.42 -0.20 -8.09
N GLY A 145 -14.15 -1.49 -8.25
CA GLY A 145 -14.99 -2.41 -9.02
C GLY A 145 -14.98 -2.12 -10.53
N GLN A 146 -16.11 -2.42 -11.21
CA GLN A 146 -16.22 -2.39 -12.67
C GLN A 146 -17.43 -1.58 -13.18
N MET A 147 -17.40 -1.22 -14.46
CA MET A 147 -18.51 -0.63 -15.20
C MET A 147 -19.32 -1.72 -15.91
N LEU A 148 -20.50 -2.03 -15.40
CA LEU A 148 -21.43 -2.94 -16.08
C LEU A 148 -22.21 -2.18 -17.15
N LYS A 149 -21.90 -2.41 -18.43
CA LYS A 149 -22.72 -1.91 -19.54
C LYS A 149 -23.96 -2.79 -19.65
N GLY A 150 -25.08 -2.37 -19.04
CA GLY A 150 -26.36 -3.00 -19.30
C GLY A 150 -26.90 -2.56 -20.66
N THR A 151 -27.30 -3.51 -21.50
CA THR A 151 -28.25 -3.24 -22.58
C THR A 151 -29.57 -2.81 -21.92
N GLY A 152 -30.12 -1.69 -22.36
CA GLY A 152 -31.10 -0.87 -21.64
C GLY A 152 -32.52 -1.43 -21.51
N HIS A 153 -32.71 -2.71 -21.18
CA HIS A 153 -34.02 -3.27 -20.83
C HIS A 153 -34.03 -4.17 -19.58
N HIS A 154 -32.89 -4.39 -18.92
CA HIS A 154 -32.80 -5.25 -17.72
C HIS A 154 -32.25 -4.56 -16.46
N ILE A 155 -32.00 -3.25 -16.51
CA ILE A 155 -31.28 -2.54 -15.43
C ILE A 155 -32.23 -2.07 -14.31
N GLU A 156 -33.52 -1.81 -14.57
CA GLU A 156 -34.45 -1.41 -13.50
C GLU A 156 -34.75 -2.54 -12.52
N SER A 157 -34.76 -3.79 -12.98
CA SER A 157 -34.83 -4.97 -12.11
C SER A 157 -33.48 -5.27 -11.43
N SER A 158 -32.36 -4.98 -12.11
CA SER A 158 -31.01 -5.24 -11.58
C SER A 158 -30.48 -4.14 -10.63
N LEU A 159 -31.07 -2.95 -10.60
CA LEU A 159 -30.78 -1.91 -9.59
C LEU A 159 -31.43 -2.22 -8.23
N LYS A 160 -32.56 -2.95 -8.22
CA LYS A 160 -33.06 -3.59 -7.00
C LYS A 160 -32.16 -4.76 -6.57
N ALA A 161 -31.56 -5.47 -7.52
CA ALA A 161 -30.55 -6.50 -7.25
C ALA A 161 -29.14 -5.93 -6.97
N SER A 162 -28.86 -4.65 -7.23
CA SER A 162 -27.54 -4.04 -6.94
C SER A 162 -27.37 -3.61 -5.49
N LYS A 163 -28.39 -3.84 -4.65
CA LYS A 163 -28.19 -4.06 -3.20
C LYS A 163 -27.42 -5.34 -2.89
N VAL A 164 -27.26 -6.26 -3.86
CA VAL A 164 -26.64 -7.59 -3.71
C VAL A 164 -25.22 -7.63 -4.30
N ALA A 165 -24.76 -6.65 -5.08
CA ALA A 165 -23.37 -6.66 -5.57
C ALA A 165 -22.33 -6.42 -4.46
N VAL A 166 -22.74 -5.83 -3.33
CA VAL A 166 -21.95 -5.78 -2.08
C VAL A 166 -22.13 -7.07 -1.25
N LEU A 167 -23.09 -7.92 -1.60
CA LEU A 167 -23.39 -9.18 -0.91
C LEU A 167 -22.79 -10.42 -1.60
N PHE A 168 -22.33 -10.33 -2.86
CA PHE A 168 -21.67 -11.45 -3.55
C PHE A 168 -20.27 -11.81 -3.00
N TRP A 169 -19.76 -11.07 -2.02
CA TRP A 169 -18.57 -11.49 -1.25
C TRP A 169 -18.90 -12.16 0.08
N ASN A 170 -20.19 -12.30 0.44
CA ASN A 170 -20.62 -12.88 1.72
C ASN A 170 -21.26 -14.27 1.63
N GLU A 171 -21.60 -14.81 0.44
CA GLU A 171 -22.23 -16.14 0.34
C GLU A 171 -21.28 -17.29 -0.07
N GLU A 172 -20.11 -17.03 -0.67
CA GLU A 172 -19.18 -18.12 -1.05
C GLU A 172 -18.11 -18.47 0.00
N VAL A 173 -17.94 -17.68 1.07
CA VAL A 173 -16.96 -18.01 2.14
C VAL A 173 -17.59 -18.84 3.28
N SER A 174 -18.91 -19.06 3.26
CA SER A 174 -19.60 -19.85 4.29
C SER A 174 -19.73 -21.35 3.97
N HIS A 175 -19.18 -21.85 2.86
CA HIS A 175 -19.31 -23.27 2.45
C HIS A 175 -18.00 -24.01 2.13
N CYS A 176 -16.83 -23.45 2.49
CA CYS A 176 -15.60 -24.24 2.58
C CYS A 176 -15.24 -24.48 4.06
N ARG A 177 -16.01 -25.35 4.70
CA ARG A 177 -15.48 -26.23 5.75
C ARG A 177 -15.06 -27.52 5.08
N LEU A 178 -13.75 -27.71 4.92
CA LEU A 178 -13.07 -28.98 5.12
C LEU A 178 -11.69 -28.66 5.70
#